data_AF-A0A3Q3DT67-F1
#
_entry.id   AF-A0A3Q3DT67-F1
#
_cell.length_a   1.000
_cell.length_b   1.000
_cell.length_c   1.000
_cell.angle_alpha   90.00
_cell.angle_beta   90.00
_cell.angle_gamma   90.00
#
_symmetry.space_group_name_H-M   'P 1'
#
loop_
_entity.id
_entity.type
_entity.pdbx_description
1 polymer ?
#
loop_
_entity_poly.entity_id
_entity_poly.type
_entity_poly.pdbx_seq_one_letter_code
_entity_poly.pdbx_strand_id
1 'polypeptide(L)'
;LADLTDFRAAYQKQPTIFQKKKRVLAADGGKESKEKLPRYHKSVGLGFKIPREAIDGTFIDKKRPFTGNVSIRGRILSGQTIVIRRDYLQYIQKYNCFEKRHKNLSVHLSPCFRDVSIGDFVTDGRGVPTSHQDVLKVTKAAGAKKQFQKF
;
A
#
# COMPACT_ATOMS: atom_id res chain seq x y z
N LEU A 1 3.97 -17.86 -0.41
CA LEU A 1 4.05 -16.88 0.69
C LEU A 1 5.50 -16.42 0.83
N ALA A 2 5.95 -15.50 -0.01
CA ALA A 2 7.32 -15.01 0.02
C ALA A 2 7.39 -13.74 0.87
N ASP A 3 8.11 -13.80 1.98
CA ASP A 3 8.51 -12.59 2.71
C ASP A 3 9.52 -11.83 1.83
N LEU A 4 9.07 -10.70 1.30
CA LEU A 4 9.72 -9.87 0.27
C LEU A 4 10.97 -9.10 0.76
N THR A 5 11.63 -9.50 1.85
CA THR A 5 12.67 -8.68 2.46
C THR A 5 13.99 -8.69 1.68
N ASP A 6 14.34 -9.79 1.00
CA ASP A 6 15.72 -10.02 0.57
C ASP A 6 15.90 -10.55 -0.88
N PHE A 7 15.07 -10.11 -1.82
CA PHE A 7 15.24 -10.48 -3.25
C PHE A 7 16.35 -9.72 -3.99
N ARG A 8 16.98 -8.72 -3.36
CA ARG A 8 17.95 -7.82 -4.00
C ARG A 8 19.33 -7.98 -3.39
N ALA A 9 20.36 -7.76 -4.20
CA ALA A 9 21.77 -7.94 -3.80
C ALA A 9 22.20 -7.09 -2.58
N ALA A 10 21.51 -6.00 -2.28
CA ALA A 10 21.79 -5.15 -1.13
C ALA A 10 20.74 -5.32 -0.02
N TYR A 11 21.22 -5.51 1.22
CA TYR A 11 20.39 -5.58 2.42
C TYR A 11 19.48 -4.35 2.55
N GLN A 12 18.17 -4.58 2.64
CA GLN A 12 17.20 -3.51 2.82
C GLN A 12 16.94 -3.28 4.31
N LYS A 13 16.84 -2.00 4.71
CA LYS A 13 16.45 -1.59 6.07
C LYS A 13 15.63 -0.31 6.03
N GLN A 14 14.83 -0.07 7.07
CA GLN A 14 14.18 1.23 7.24
C GLN A 14 15.23 2.26 7.67
N PRO A 15 15.37 3.41 6.97
CA PRO A 15 16.40 4.40 7.29
C PRO A 15 16.19 5.04 8.66
N THR A 16 14.93 5.16 9.10
CA THR A 16 14.55 5.76 10.37
C THR A 16 14.85 4.87 11.58
N ILE A 17 15.08 3.56 11.39
CA ILE A 17 15.26 2.61 12.49
C ILE A 17 16.69 2.14 12.56
N PHE A 18 17.29 2.38 13.72
CA PHE A 18 18.59 1.84 14.06
C PHE A 18 18.46 0.40 14.59
N GLN A 19 18.94 -0.57 13.80
CA GLN A 19 18.82 -1.99 14.14
C GLN A 19 19.91 -2.47 15.13
N LYS A 20 21.08 -1.83 15.15
CA LYS A 20 22.23 -2.25 15.97
C LYS A 20 22.18 -1.68 17.40
N LYS A 21 20.99 -1.65 18.00
CA LYS A 21 20.84 -1.20 19.39
C LYS A 21 21.54 -2.20 20.32
N LYS A 22 22.52 -1.74 21.10
CA LYS A 22 23.17 -2.58 22.12
C LYS A 22 22.11 -2.99 23.14
N ARG A 23 22.00 -4.29 23.39
CA ARG A 23 21.15 -4.81 24.46
C ARG A 23 21.91 -4.68 25.77
N VAL A 24 21.25 -4.13 26.79
CA VAL A 24 21.75 -4.21 28.16
C VAL A 24 21.52 -5.65 28.59
N LEU A 25 22.58 -6.33 29.03
CA LEU A 25 22.46 -7.68 29.60
C LEU A 25 21.62 -7.53 30.88
N ALA A 26 20.47 -8.20 30.94
CA ALA A 26 19.65 -8.19 32.14
C ALA A 26 20.43 -8.88 33.27
N ALA A 27 20.55 -8.22 34.43
CA ALA A 27 21.34 -8.72 35.56
C ALA A 27 20.77 -10.02 36.17
N ASP A 28 19.47 -10.26 36.04
CA ASP A 28 18.78 -11.35 36.73
C ASP A 28 17.92 -12.18 35.78
N GLY A 29 18.53 -13.19 35.12
CA GLY A 29 17.92 -14.45 34.64
C GLY A 29 16.57 -14.44 33.91
N GLY A 30 16.02 -13.28 33.57
CA GLY A 30 14.68 -13.10 33.04
C GLY A 30 14.65 -13.54 31.58
N LYS A 31 13.68 -14.40 31.24
CA LYS A 31 13.48 -14.93 29.88
C LYS A 31 13.64 -13.81 28.85
N GLU A 32 14.68 -13.91 28.03
CA GLU A 32 14.98 -12.99 26.96
C GLU A 32 13.84 -12.99 25.92
N SER A 33 12.82 -12.16 26.12
CA SER A 33 11.93 -11.83 25.01
C SER A 33 12.79 -11.08 23.99
N LYS A 34 13.12 -11.72 22.85
CA LYS A 34 13.68 -11.03 21.68
C LYS A 34 12.70 -9.91 21.31
N GLU A 35 12.91 -8.71 21.86
CA GLU A 35 12.11 -7.55 21.48
C GLU A 35 12.21 -7.41 19.96
N LYS A 36 11.06 -7.47 19.30
CA LYS A 36 10.98 -7.21 17.86
C LYS A 36 11.47 -5.78 17.65
N LEU A 37 12.32 -5.59 16.65
CA LEU A 37 12.76 -4.25 16.28
C LEU A 37 11.52 -3.38 16.02
N PRO A 38 11.44 -2.17 16.63
CA PRO A 38 10.30 -1.29 16.42
C PRO A 38 10.21 -0.96 14.93
N ARG A 39 9.00 -0.94 14.37
CA ARG A 39 8.75 -0.70 12.95
C ARG A 39 8.22 0.70 12.71
N TYR A 40 8.79 1.38 11.72
CA TYR A 40 8.42 2.75 11.41
C TYR A 40 7.19 2.71 10.52
N HIS A 41 6.15 3.39 10.99
CA HIS A 41 4.93 3.64 10.27
C HIS A 41 4.49 5.08 10.54
N LYS A 42 3.72 5.65 9.61
CA LYS A 42 3.20 7.00 9.71
C LYS A 42 1.76 7.05 9.22
N SER A 43 0.99 7.99 9.78
CA SER A 43 -0.32 8.35 9.24
C SER A 43 -0.15 9.21 7.99
N VAL A 44 -0.91 8.91 6.94
CA VAL A 44 -0.87 9.64 5.67
C VAL A 44 -1.76 10.89 5.69
N GLY A 45 -2.65 11.00 6.68
CA GLY A 45 -3.67 12.05 6.77
C GLY A 45 -4.93 11.73 5.94
N LEU A 46 -5.75 12.75 5.69
CA LEU A 46 -6.93 12.68 4.81
C LEU A 46 -7.98 11.61 5.22
N GLY A 47 -8.00 11.23 6.50
CA GLY A 47 -8.94 10.23 7.05
C GLY A 47 -8.60 8.76 6.74
N PHE A 48 -7.44 8.48 6.13
CA PHE A 48 -7.02 7.10 5.87
C PHE A 48 -6.43 6.43 7.11
N LYS A 49 -6.87 5.19 7.36
CA LYS A 49 -6.36 4.34 8.44
C LYS A 49 -5.10 3.61 7.97
N ILE A 50 -4.18 3.39 8.92
CA ILE A 50 -2.97 2.60 8.68
C ILE A 50 -3.37 1.12 8.69
N PRO A 51 -3.03 0.33 7.65
CA PRO A 51 -3.31 -1.10 7.65
C PRO A 51 -2.47 -1.82 8.72
N ARG A 52 -3.01 -2.87 9.33
CA ARG A 52 -2.32 -3.62 10.41
C ARG A 52 -1.02 -4.25 9.89
N GLU A 53 -1.04 -4.71 8.65
CA GLU A 53 0.09 -5.27 7.94
C GLU A 53 1.23 -4.27 7.75
N ALA A 54 0.97 -2.96 7.77
CA ALA A 54 2.03 -1.95 7.77
C ALA A 54 2.73 -1.83 9.13
N ILE A 55 1.99 -2.07 10.23
CA ILE A 55 2.48 -1.98 11.61
C ILE A 55 3.25 -3.25 11.99
N ASP A 56 2.69 -4.42 11.68
CA ASP A 56 3.22 -5.72 12.11
C ASP A 56 4.07 -6.42 11.04
N GLY A 57 4.01 -5.95 9.79
CA GLY A 57 4.71 -6.58 8.67
C GLY A 57 6.23 -6.50 8.79
N THR A 58 6.93 -7.28 7.97
CA THR A 58 8.41 -7.34 7.92
C THR A 58 8.99 -6.77 6.63
N PHE A 59 8.19 -6.64 5.57
CA PHE A 59 8.63 -6.15 4.25
C PHE A 59 9.26 -4.75 4.31
N ILE A 60 10.16 -4.45 3.36
CA ILE A 60 10.82 -3.15 3.26
C ILE A 60 10.62 -2.61 1.85
N ASP A 61 10.00 -1.43 1.76
CA ASP A 61 9.78 -0.75 0.49
C ASP A 61 9.68 0.76 0.72
N LYS A 62 10.44 1.50 -0.08
CA LYS A 62 10.65 2.93 0.02
C LYS A 62 9.51 3.73 -0.60
N LYS A 63 8.78 3.15 -1.56
CA LYS A 63 7.70 3.82 -2.33
C LYS A 63 6.37 3.86 -1.59
N ARG A 64 6.33 3.54 -0.30
CA ARG A 64 5.06 3.31 0.42
C ARG A 64 4.56 4.55 1.14
N PRO A 65 3.23 4.75 1.17
CA PRO A 65 2.63 5.86 1.89
C PRO A 65 2.69 5.69 3.41
N PHE A 66 2.63 4.46 3.94
CA PHE A 66 2.56 4.20 5.39
C PHE A 66 3.92 3.94 6.06
N THR A 67 4.84 3.24 5.42
CA THR A 67 6.12 2.81 6.03
C THR A 67 7.36 3.45 5.38
N GLY A 68 7.15 4.35 4.42
CA GLY A 68 8.18 5.02 3.63
C GLY A 68 8.09 6.54 3.74
N ASN A 69 8.86 7.25 2.90
CA ASN A 69 8.91 8.71 2.88
C ASN A 69 7.99 9.35 1.81
N VAL A 70 7.06 8.59 1.24
CA VAL A 70 6.10 9.15 0.26
C VAL A 70 5.00 9.90 1.00
N SER A 71 4.71 11.13 0.57
CA SER A 71 3.56 11.91 1.03
C SER A 71 2.48 11.94 -0.04
N ILE A 72 1.22 11.87 0.36
CA ILE A 72 0.10 11.91 -0.59
C ILE A 72 -0.40 13.34 -0.69
N ARG A 73 -0.41 13.88 -1.91
CA ARG A 73 -0.87 15.25 -2.18
C ARG A 73 -1.58 15.31 -3.53
N GLY A 74 -2.61 16.15 -3.61
CA GLY A 74 -3.37 16.37 -4.84
C GLY A 74 -4.60 15.47 -4.93
N ARG A 75 -4.83 14.87 -6.11
CA ARG A 75 -6.06 14.14 -6.40
C ARG A 75 -6.06 12.74 -5.78
N ILE A 76 -7.15 12.41 -5.10
CA ILE A 76 -7.50 11.04 -4.69
C ILE A 76 -8.46 10.48 -5.73
N LEU A 77 -8.23 9.23 -6.12
CA LEU A 77 -8.94 8.61 -7.22
C LEU A 77 -9.36 7.19 -6.82
N SER A 78 -10.46 6.69 -7.37
CA SER A 78 -10.99 5.36 -7.08
C SER A 78 -11.20 4.52 -8.35
N GLY A 79 -11.11 3.20 -8.24
CA GLY A 79 -11.27 2.24 -9.34
C GLY A 79 -11.32 0.79 -8.87
N GLN A 80 -11.60 -0.18 -9.74
CA GLN A 80 -11.83 -1.60 -9.39
C GLN A 80 -10.60 -2.53 -9.52
N THR A 81 -9.40 -2.00 -9.75
CA THR A 81 -8.19 -2.79 -10.08
C THR A 81 -6.88 -2.04 -9.79
N ILE A 82 -5.76 -2.77 -9.70
CA ILE A 82 -4.39 -2.22 -9.53
C ILE A 82 -3.99 -1.38 -10.74
N VAL A 83 -4.34 -1.83 -11.95
CA VAL A 83 -4.38 -0.95 -13.11
C VAL A 83 -5.77 -0.37 -13.15
N ILE A 84 -5.97 0.83 -12.62
CA ILE A 84 -7.29 1.46 -12.68
C ILE A 84 -7.62 1.75 -14.13
N ARG A 85 -8.69 1.13 -14.62
CA ARG A 85 -9.37 1.57 -15.83
C ARG A 85 -10.38 2.65 -15.45
N ARG A 86 -10.25 3.83 -16.06
CA ARG A 86 -11.24 4.89 -15.92
C ARG A 86 -11.97 5.09 -17.23
N ASP A 87 -13.23 4.72 -17.23
CA ASP A 87 -14.14 5.07 -18.32
C ASP A 87 -14.62 6.51 -18.11
N TYR A 88 -14.58 7.31 -19.16
CA TYR A 88 -15.09 8.68 -19.16
C TYR A 88 -15.80 8.96 -20.48
N LEU A 89 -16.76 9.88 -20.42
CA LEU A 89 -17.50 10.31 -21.59
C LEU A 89 -16.86 11.59 -22.13
N GLN A 90 -16.43 11.56 -23.39
CA GLN A 90 -15.94 12.75 -24.07
C GLN A 90 -17.07 13.33 -24.94
N TYR A 91 -17.46 14.57 -24.65
CA TYR A 91 -18.44 15.28 -25.46
C TYR A 91 -17.82 15.70 -26.80
N ILE A 92 -18.50 15.39 -27.90
CA ILE A 92 -18.12 15.83 -29.26
C ILE A 92 -19.11 16.89 -29.72
N GLN A 93 -18.66 18.15 -29.70
CA GLN A 93 -19.50 19.31 -30.00
C GLN A 93 -20.07 19.30 -31.43
N LYS A 94 -19.34 18.75 -32.40
CA LYS A 94 -19.81 18.67 -33.80
C LYS A 94 -21.08 17.85 -33.97
N TYR A 95 -21.24 16.79 -33.18
CA TYR A 95 -22.34 15.83 -33.31
C TYR A 95 -23.29 15.84 -32.10
N ASN A 96 -23.08 16.76 -31.14
CA ASN A 96 -23.80 16.83 -29.88
C ASN A 96 -24.00 15.46 -29.19
N CYS A 97 -22.97 14.60 -29.26
CA CYS A 97 -23.00 13.25 -28.71
C CYS A 97 -21.80 12.99 -27.79
N PHE A 98 -21.86 11.93 -26.98
CA PHE A 98 -20.77 11.51 -26.10
C PHE A 98 -20.10 10.24 -26.62
N GLU A 99 -18.77 10.25 -26.69
CA GLU A 99 -17.95 9.09 -26.99
C GLU A 99 -17.45 8.45 -25.69
N LYS A 100 -17.64 7.13 -25.54
CA LYS A 100 -17.06 6.37 -24.43
C LYS A 100 -15.57 6.16 -24.67
N ARG A 101 -14.73 6.70 -23.79
CA ARG A 101 -13.28 6.50 -23.80
C ARG A 101 -12.82 5.90 -22.48
N HIS A 102 -11.64 5.31 -22.50
CA HIS A 102 -11.01 4.81 -21.30
C HIS A 102 -9.53 5.19 -21.23
N LYS A 103 -9.03 5.37 -20.02
CA LYS A 103 -7.60 5.52 -19.72
C LYS A 103 -7.20 4.52 -18.66
N ASN A 104 -6.07 3.85 -18.89
CA ASN A 104 -5.46 2.95 -17.92
C ASN A 104 -4.42 3.73 -17.12
N LEU A 105 -4.47 3.58 -15.80
CA LEU A 105 -3.52 4.18 -14.87
C LEU A 105 -2.87 3.07 -14.06
N SER A 106 -1.55 3.00 -14.10
CA SER A 106 -0.78 2.06 -13.29
C SER A 106 -0.60 2.62 -11.88
N VAL A 107 -0.93 1.80 -10.90
CA VAL A 107 -0.87 2.14 -9.48
C VAL A 107 0.09 1.18 -8.81
N HIS A 108 0.92 1.72 -7.93
CA HIS A 108 1.83 0.93 -7.13
C HIS A 108 1.07 0.31 -5.96
N LEU A 109 0.96 -1.02 -5.98
CA LEU A 109 0.37 -1.77 -4.89
C LEU A 109 1.41 -2.06 -3.81
N SER A 110 1.16 -1.51 -2.63
CA SER A 110 1.95 -1.79 -1.45
C SER A 110 1.64 -3.20 -0.92
N PRO A 111 2.62 -4.10 -0.70
CA PRO A 111 2.47 -5.36 0.06
C PRO A 111 1.87 -5.28 1.48
N CYS A 112 1.43 -4.10 1.94
CA CYS A 112 0.53 -3.98 3.09
C CYS A 112 -0.84 -4.59 2.76
N PHE A 113 -1.23 -4.53 1.49
CA PHE A 113 -2.48 -5.08 1.00
C PHE A 113 -2.18 -6.43 0.34
N ARG A 114 -2.27 -7.52 1.11
CA ARG A 114 -2.02 -8.88 0.60
C ARG A 114 -3.27 -9.50 -0.02
N ASP A 115 -4.42 -9.25 0.59
CA ASP A 115 -5.69 -9.85 0.20
C ASP A 115 -6.41 -9.01 -0.85
N VAL A 116 -5.78 -8.79 -2.01
CA VAL A 116 -6.38 -8.01 -3.11
C VAL A 116 -6.70 -8.95 -4.26
N SER A 117 -7.97 -8.97 -4.64
CA SER A 117 -8.48 -9.72 -5.79
C SER A 117 -8.85 -8.77 -6.93
N ILE A 118 -8.82 -9.28 -8.16
CA ILE A 118 -9.28 -8.53 -9.33
C ILE A 118 -10.76 -8.18 -9.13
N GLY A 119 -11.11 -6.90 -9.32
CA GLY A 119 -12.47 -6.40 -9.13
C GLY A 119 -12.69 -5.67 -7.80
N ASP A 120 -11.74 -5.70 -6.86
CA ASP A 120 -11.83 -4.93 -5.62
C ASP A 120 -11.74 -3.42 -5.86
N PHE A 121 -12.51 -2.64 -5.10
CA PHE A 121 -12.45 -1.18 -5.19
C PHE A 121 -11.23 -0.63 -4.44
N VAL A 122 -10.31 -0.06 -5.19
CA VAL A 122 -9.09 0.57 -4.71
C VAL A 122 -9.24 2.09 -4.71
N THR A 123 -8.73 2.73 -3.66
CA THR A 123 -8.59 4.19 -3.55
C THR A 123 -7.12 4.54 -3.51
N ASP A 124 -6.71 5.42 -4.42
CA ASP A 124 -5.32 5.77 -4.67
C ASP A 124 -5.09 7.26 -4.54
N GLY A 125 -3.86 7.62 -4.20
CA GLY A 125 -3.40 9.00 -4.15
C GLY A 125 -2.14 9.20 -4.96
N ARG A 126 -1.97 10.42 -5.49
CA ARG A 126 -0.69 10.81 -6.09
C ARG A 126 0.36 10.96 -4.99
N GLY A 127 1.45 10.20 -5.10
CA GLY A 127 2.61 10.32 -4.23
C GLY A 127 3.48 11.51 -4.59
N VAL A 128 4.27 11.98 -3.63
CA VAL A 128 5.38 12.94 -3.81
C VAL A 128 6.51 12.44 -2.91
N PRO A 129 7.75 12.27 -3.42
CA PRO A 129 8.31 12.72 -4.70
C PRO A 129 8.07 11.81 -5.92
N THR A 130 7.35 10.71 -5.76
CA THR A 130 7.08 9.76 -6.86
C THR A 130 6.11 10.34 -7.89
N SER A 131 6.30 10.08 -9.18
CA SER A 131 5.32 10.45 -10.23
C SER A 131 4.16 9.45 -10.33
N HIS A 132 4.22 8.36 -9.58
CA HIS A 132 3.26 7.27 -9.59
C HIS A 132 2.12 7.49 -8.58
N GLN A 133 1.01 6.80 -8.81
CA GLN A 133 -0.11 6.73 -7.86
C GLN A 133 0.12 5.54 -6.93
N ASP A 134 -0.15 5.72 -5.65
CA ASP A 134 0.03 4.71 -4.61
C ASP A 134 -1.33 4.33 -3.99
N VAL A 135 -1.50 3.04 -3.71
CA VAL A 135 -2.72 2.53 -3.06
C VAL A 135 -2.79 2.98 -1.60
N LEU A 136 -3.94 3.54 -1.23
CA LEU A 136 -4.24 4.01 0.14
C LEU A 136 -5.22 3.12 0.86
N LYS A 137 -6.21 2.59 0.14
CA LYS A 137 -7.25 1.74 0.72
C LYS A 137 -7.77 0.76 -0.32
N VAL A 138 -7.98 -0.47 0.11
CA VAL A 138 -8.71 -1.48 -0.66
C VAL A 138 -10.03 -1.74 0.06
N THR A 139 -11.12 -1.73 -0.71
CA THR A 139 -12.48 -2.03 -0.27
C THR A 139 -12.97 -3.21 -1.09
N LYS A 140 -13.39 -4.28 -0.41
CA LYS A 140 -13.90 -5.47 -1.08
C LYS A 140 -15.16 -5.14 -1.88
N ALA A 141 -15.26 -5.66 -3.10
CA ALA A 141 -16.40 -5.40 -3.96
C ALA A 141 -17.69 -5.99 -3.37
N ALA A 142 -18.77 -5.20 -3.33
CA ALA A 142 -20.04 -5.57 -2.70
C ALA A 142 -20.78 -6.73 -3.41
N GLY A 143 -20.36 -7.13 -4.61
CA GLY A 143 -20.94 -8.23 -5.39
C GLY A 143 -20.20 -9.56 -5.30
N ALA A 144 -19.03 -9.59 -4.66
CA ALA A 144 -18.36 -10.83 -4.34
C ALA A 144 -19.13 -11.48 -3.18
N LYS A 145 -20.17 -12.26 -3.52
CA LYS A 145 -20.81 -13.18 -2.57
C LYS A 145 -19.69 -13.85 -1.77
N LYS A 146 -19.79 -13.87 -0.44
CA LYS A 146 -18.85 -14.61 0.43
C LYS A 146 -18.89 -16.08 0.02
N GLN A 147 -18.16 -16.42 -1.04
CA GLN A 147 -18.01 -17.78 -1.49
C GLN A 147 -17.12 -18.44 -0.45
N PHE A 148 -17.61 -19.54 0.10
CA PHE A 148 -16.80 -20.39 0.96
C PHE A 148 -15.54 -20.76 0.19
N GLN A 149 -14.41 -20.20 0.58
CA GLN A 149 -13.13 -20.67 0.09
C GLN A 149 -12.84 -21.98 0.83
N LYS A 150 -12.58 -23.07 0.09
CA LYS A 150 -12.11 -24.31 0.71
C LYS A 150 -10.76 -24.01 1.37
N PHE A 151 -10.71 -24.27 2.68
CA PHE A 151 -9.54 -24.10 3.53
C PHE A 151 -8.32 -24.85 2.98
#